data_AF-A0A8H4ATL8-F1
#
_entry.id   AF-A0A8H4ATL8-F1
#
_cell.length_a   1.000
_cell.length_b   1.000
_cell.length_c   1.000
_cell.angle_alpha   90.00
_cell.angle_beta   90.00
_cell.angle_gamma   90.00
#
_symmetry.space_group_name_H-M   'P 1'
#
loop_
_entity.id
_entity.type
_entity.pdbx_description
1 polymer ?
#
loop_
_entity_poly.entity_id
_entity_poly.type
_entity_poly.pdbx_seq_one_letter_code
_entity_poly.pdbx_strand_id
1 'polypeptide(L)'
;MRRINVLQAIRYLIDGGTDDQFNEINVGDRLRNTDIVSEDIQIINIRVWKQLTRSEIQSLQLTNHIDDNSTLKNGLFAAYAEYMQQRKYIKIHTIKLYQYIWYTLLNNNREFYAQIKLHIDDVVIIKEEEESYAIIRAIFMHKYNDRLIYAFIWIDWLKNIERTDALLGCPIYERQGESDTRWYHIYPISILNDIPKVHFVHACCSSCSEDSHDNNNIQYFKNNFFYKIV
;
A
#
# COMPACT_ATOMS: atom_id res chain seq x y z
N MET A 1 24.87 25.09 4.37
CA MET A 1 23.43 25.44 4.44
C MET A 1 22.88 25.45 3.01
N ARG A 2 22.32 24.33 2.54
CA ARG A 2 21.76 24.21 1.19
C ARG A 2 20.28 24.55 1.26
N ARG A 3 19.86 25.63 0.60
CA ARG A 3 18.46 25.87 0.26
C ARG A 3 18.16 25.02 -0.98
N ILE A 4 17.34 24.00 -0.81
CA ILE A 4 16.81 23.20 -1.92
C ILE A 4 15.56 23.91 -2.41
N ASN A 5 15.50 24.22 -3.70
CA ASN A 5 14.31 24.75 -4.34
C ASN A 5 13.47 23.61 -4.94
N VAL A 6 12.18 23.88 -5.16
CA VAL A 6 11.12 22.92 -5.50
C VAL A 6 11.47 21.97 -6.66
N LEU A 7 12.30 22.40 -7.61
CA LEU A 7 12.75 21.56 -8.73
C LEU A 7 13.81 20.50 -8.38
N GLN A 8 14.58 20.67 -7.31
CA GLN A 8 15.57 19.67 -6.88
C GLN A 8 14.94 18.51 -6.08
N ALA A 9 13.83 18.73 -5.36
CA ALA A 9 13.02 17.66 -4.77
C ALA A 9 12.28 16.84 -5.85
N ILE A 10 11.84 17.51 -6.92
CA ILE A 10 11.27 16.86 -8.11
C ILE A 10 12.30 15.94 -8.79
N ARG A 11 13.61 16.24 -8.73
CA ARG A 11 14.69 15.38 -9.25
C ARG A 11 14.86 14.07 -8.45
N TYR A 12 14.67 14.06 -7.12
CA TYR A 12 14.67 12.85 -6.30
C TYR A 12 13.46 11.93 -6.57
N LEU A 13 12.34 12.53 -6.96
CA LEU A 13 11.10 11.84 -7.34
C LEU A 13 11.12 11.30 -8.79
N ILE A 14 11.98 11.84 -9.67
CA ILE A 14 12.15 11.37 -11.06
C ILE A 14 13.21 10.27 -11.18
N ASP A 15 14.29 10.32 -10.39
CA ASP A 15 15.42 9.37 -10.47
C ASP A 15 15.17 8.03 -9.72
N GLY A 16 13.92 7.70 -9.40
CA GLY A 16 13.56 6.43 -8.77
C GLY A 16 14.08 6.26 -7.35
N GLY A 17 14.46 7.35 -6.67
CA GLY A 17 14.86 7.36 -5.26
C GLY A 17 15.65 6.13 -4.86
N THR A 18 16.79 5.86 -5.53
CA THR A 18 17.77 4.99 -4.90
C THR A 18 18.27 5.74 -3.68
N ASP A 19 17.56 5.53 -2.56
CA ASP A 19 18.13 5.73 -1.25
C ASP A 19 19.47 5.00 -1.29
N ASP A 20 20.57 5.70 -1.07
CA ASP A 20 21.90 5.09 -1.08
C ASP A 20 22.01 3.99 0.00
N GLN A 21 21.05 3.90 0.94
CA GLN A 21 20.89 2.74 1.82
C GLN A 21 20.49 1.44 1.09
N PHE A 22 19.94 1.49 -0.13
CA PHE A 22 19.52 0.31 -0.91
C PHE A 22 20.62 -0.32 -1.79
N ASN A 23 21.71 0.40 -2.08
CA ASN A 23 22.87 -0.20 -2.75
C ASN A 23 23.75 -1.03 -1.79
N GLU A 24 23.65 -0.81 -0.47
CA GLU A 24 24.40 -1.57 0.54
C GLU A 24 23.66 -2.80 1.09
N ILE A 25 22.37 -2.96 0.80
CA ILE A 25 21.70 -4.21 1.15
C ILE A 25 22.02 -5.21 0.05
N ASN A 26 22.89 -6.18 0.35
CA ASN A 26 22.91 -7.46 -0.35
C ASN A 26 21.53 -8.13 -0.15
N VAL A 27 20.53 -7.69 -0.92
CA VAL A 27 19.11 -8.10 -0.83
C VAL A 27 18.94 -9.60 -1.10
N GLY A 28 19.95 -10.26 -1.68
CA GLY A 28 20.01 -11.70 -1.87
C GLY A 28 19.89 -12.53 -0.58
N ASP A 29 20.35 -12.02 0.57
CA ASP A 29 20.52 -12.84 1.79
C ASP A 29 19.50 -12.60 2.92
N ARG A 30 18.62 -11.59 2.80
CA ARG A 30 17.65 -11.24 3.86
C ARG A 30 16.18 -11.37 3.49
N LEU A 31 15.87 -11.58 2.21
CA LEU A 31 14.52 -11.93 1.79
C LEU A 31 14.29 -13.41 2.08
N ARG A 32 13.45 -13.74 3.06
CA ARG A 32 13.02 -15.13 3.23
C ARG A 32 12.30 -15.54 1.96
N ASN A 33 12.68 -16.68 1.38
CA ASN A 33 11.81 -17.34 0.42
C ASN A 33 10.56 -17.72 1.21
N THR A 34 9.48 -17.01 0.97
CA THR A 34 8.24 -17.20 1.70
C THR A 34 7.32 -18.04 0.83
N ASP A 35 6.71 -19.08 1.41
CA ASP A 35 5.69 -19.93 0.76
C ASP A 35 4.35 -19.16 0.58
N ILE A 36 4.44 -17.86 0.27
CA ILE A 36 3.29 -17.00 -0.02
C ILE A 36 2.90 -17.27 -1.46
N VAL A 37 1.60 -17.49 -1.64
CA VAL A 37 0.99 -17.68 -2.95
C VAL A 37 0.09 -16.50 -3.27
N SER A 38 -0.16 -16.32 -4.57
CA SER A 38 -1.17 -15.45 -5.12
C SER A 38 -2.20 -16.30 -5.85
N GLU A 39 -3.46 -15.87 -5.78
CA GLU A 39 -4.55 -16.37 -6.61
C GLU A 39 -4.40 -15.95 -8.08
N ASP A 40 -3.67 -14.86 -8.34
CA ASP A 40 -3.25 -14.46 -9.67
C ASP A 40 -1.90 -15.10 -10.04
N ILE A 41 -1.90 -15.92 -11.09
CA ILE A 41 -0.73 -16.63 -11.62
C ILE A 41 0.33 -15.70 -12.22
N GLN A 42 0.00 -14.44 -12.49
CA GLN A 42 0.95 -13.44 -12.98
C GLN A 42 1.80 -12.87 -11.85
N ILE A 43 1.45 -13.13 -10.59
CA ILE A 43 2.20 -12.65 -9.42
C ILE A 43 2.96 -13.81 -8.79
N ILE A 44 4.29 -13.70 -8.82
CA ILE A 44 5.20 -14.72 -8.31
C ILE A 44 6.30 -14.10 -7.43
N ASN A 45 7.12 -14.94 -6.79
CA ASN A 45 8.26 -14.52 -5.97
C ASN A 45 7.89 -13.50 -4.88
N ILE A 46 6.71 -13.69 -4.25
CA ILE A 46 6.20 -12.79 -3.22
C ILE A 46 7.07 -12.92 -1.97
N ARG A 47 7.53 -11.78 -1.45
CA ARG A 47 8.43 -11.69 -0.30
C ARG A 47 8.02 -10.54 0.58
N VAL A 48 8.17 -10.68 1.90
CA VAL A 48 7.89 -9.63 2.89
C VAL A 48 9.12 -9.34 3.75
N TRP A 49 9.20 -8.15 4.32
CA TRP A 49 10.33 -7.72 5.16
C TRP A 49 9.88 -6.81 6.28
N LYS A 50 10.70 -6.79 7.35
CA LYS A 50 10.48 -6.05 8.59
C LYS A 50 9.08 -6.32 9.16
N GLN A 51 8.95 -7.48 9.82
CA GLN A 51 7.73 -7.80 10.56
C GLN A 51 7.53 -6.76 11.67
N LEU A 52 6.34 -6.20 11.77
CA LEU A 52 6.05 -5.16 12.75
C LEU A 52 6.11 -5.73 14.18
N THR A 53 6.75 -4.96 15.06
CA THR A 53 6.77 -5.19 16.50
C THR A 53 5.41 -4.84 17.13
N ARG A 54 5.18 -5.30 18.37
CA ARG A 54 3.94 -4.97 19.09
C ARG A 54 3.75 -3.46 19.28
N SER A 55 4.83 -2.73 19.54
CA SER A 55 4.80 -1.27 19.70
C SER A 55 4.45 -0.57 18.38
N GLU A 56 5.01 -1.01 17.25
CA GLU A 56 4.66 -0.45 15.92
C GLU A 56 3.19 -0.74 15.56
N ILE A 57 2.71 -1.95 15.86
CA ILE A 57 1.29 -2.33 15.64
C ILE A 57 0.37 -1.42 16.46
N GLN A 58 0.71 -1.16 17.72
CA GLN A 58 -0.07 -0.29 18.60
C GLN A 58 -0.03 1.18 18.14
N SER A 59 1.13 1.70 17.74
CA SER A 59 1.26 3.09 17.27
C SER A 59 0.49 3.34 15.97
N LEU A 60 0.40 2.33 15.10
CA LEU A 60 -0.39 2.38 13.87
C LEU A 60 -1.88 2.07 14.08
N GLN A 61 -2.31 1.83 15.34
CA GLN A 61 -3.67 1.44 15.69
C GLN A 61 -4.15 0.22 14.88
N LEU A 62 -3.26 -0.75 14.73
CA LEU A 62 -3.51 -2.03 14.05
C LEU A 62 -3.67 -3.16 15.06
N THR A 63 -4.13 -4.31 14.58
CA THR A 63 -4.21 -5.56 15.34
C THR A 63 -3.59 -6.70 14.56
N ASN A 64 -2.96 -7.65 15.26
CA ASN A 64 -2.49 -8.90 14.68
C ASN A 64 -3.46 -10.07 14.93
N HIS A 65 -4.62 -9.79 15.50
CA HIS A 65 -5.68 -10.74 15.80
C HIS A 65 -6.99 -10.31 15.15
N ILE A 66 -7.68 -11.26 14.54
CA ILE A 66 -8.97 -11.09 13.88
C ILE A 66 -10.07 -11.23 14.95
N ASP A 67 -10.75 -10.14 15.26
CA ASP A 67 -11.92 -10.13 16.15
C ASP A 67 -13.20 -10.41 15.36
N ASP A 68 -14.13 -11.15 15.95
CA ASP A 68 -15.40 -11.55 15.34
C ASP A 68 -16.30 -10.39 14.88
N ASN A 69 -16.14 -9.20 15.46
CA ASN A 69 -16.88 -7.98 15.10
C ASN A 69 -15.99 -6.89 14.46
N SER A 70 -14.83 -7.24 13.92
CA SER A 70 -13.92 -6.27 13.31
C SER A 70 -14.16 -6.06 11.81
N THR A 71 -13.84 -4.84 11.35
CA THR A 71 -13.69 -4.52 9.91
C THR A 71 -12.66 -5.42 9.24
N LEU A 72 -11.59 -5.77 9.97
CA LEU A 72 -10.56 -6.72 9.52
C LEU A 72 -11.15 -8.09 9.15
N LYS A 73 -12.02 -8.67 9.99
CA LYS A 73 -12.64 -9.97 9.70
C LYS A 73 -13.52 -9.90 8.46
N ASN A 74 -14.37 -8.89 8.37
CA ASN A 74 -15.33 -8.76 7.27
C ASN A 74 -14.59 -8.52 5.94
N GLY A 75 -13.59 -7.62 5.94
CA GLY A 75 -12.76 -7.36 4.77
C GLY A 75 -11.96 -8.58 4.33
N LEU A 76 -11.34 -9.30 5.28
CA LEU A 76 -10.58 -10.51 4.95
C LEU A 76 -11.50 -11.63 4.42
N PHE A 77 -12.68 -11.81 5.00
CA PHE A 77 -13.65 -12.77 4.51
C PHE A 77 -14.13 -12.43 3.09
N ALA A 78 -14.45 -11.15 2.84
CA ALA A 78 -14.81 -10.68 1.51
C ALA A 78 -13.68 -10.94 0.50
N ALA A 79 -12.44 -10.61 0.85
CA ALA A 79 -11.30 -10.83 -0.03
C ALA A 79 -11.13 -12.32 -0.42
N TYR A 80 -11.24 -13.23 0.54
CA TYR A 80 -11.23 -14.67 0.24
C TYR A 80 -12.44 -15.10 -0.61
N ALA A 81 -13.63 -14.63 -0.28
CA ALA A 81 -14.87 -15.04 -0.92
C ALA A 81 -14.97 -14.57 -2.39
N GLU A 82 -14.52 -13.35 -2.65
CA GLU A 82 -14.66 -12.65 -3.93
C GLU A 82 -13.49 -12.97 -4.87
N TYR A 83 -12.24 -12.81 -4.42
CA TYR A 83 -11.06 -12.97 -5.29
C TYR A 83 -10.54 -14.40 -5.36
N MET A 84 -10.69 -15.17 -4.29
CA MET A 84 -10.13 -16.53 -4.20
C MET A 84 -11.21 -17.62 -4.29
N GLN A 85 -12.49 -17.25 -4.37
CA GLN A 85 -13.65 -18.16 -4.37
C GLN A 85 -13.72 -19.04 -3.11
N GLN A 86 -13.15 -18.56 -2.00
CA GLN A 86 -12.99 -19.27 -0.74
C GLN A 86 -14.01 -18.79 0.31
N ARG A 87 -15.23 -19.34 0.24
CA ARG A 87 -16.38 -18.86 1.06
C ARG A 87 -16.55 -19.55 2.42
N LYS A 88 -15.53 -20.25 2.93
CA LYS A 88 -15.61 -20.94 4.23
C LYS A 88 -15.24 -20.02 5.38
N TYR A 89 -15.77 -20.33 6.56
CA TYR A 89 -15.39 -19.66 7.81
C TYR A 89 -13.87 -19.70 8.04
N ILE A 90 -13.26 -18.54 8.33
CA ILE A 90 -11.82 -18.40 8.58
C ILE A 90 -11.50 -18.97 9.97
N LYS A 91 -10.69 -20.04 10.03
CA LYS A 91 -10.33 -20.72 11.29
C LYS A 91 -9.10 -20.12 11.98
N ILE A 92 -8.21 -19.49 11.24
CA ILE A 92 -6.98 -18.92 11.77
C ILE A 92 -7.23 -17.45 12.02
N HIS A 93 -7.18 -17.02 13.28
CA HIS A 93 -7.49 -15.63 13.65
C HIS A 93 -6.24 -14.79 13.85
N THR A 94 -5.08 -15.29 13.46
CA THR A 94 -3.81 -14.57 13.61
C THR A 94 -3.29 -14.13 12.25
N ILE A 95 -2.84 -12.89 12.18
CA ILE A 95 -2.16 -12.33 11.01
C ILE A 95 -0.75 -11.88 11.38
N LYS A 96 0.12 -11.78 10.39
CA LYS A 96 1.46 -11.22 10.56
C LYS A 96 1.60 -9.97 9.71
N LEU A 97 1.92 -8.85 10.35
CA LEU A 97 2.04 -7.54 9.72
C LEU A 97 3.50 -7.23 9.36
N TYR A 98 3.70 -6.57 8.22
CA TYR A 98 5.01 -6.25 7.66
C TYR A 98 5.04 -4.81 7.17
N GLN A 99 6.22 -4.21 7.19
CA GLN A 99 6.42 -2.86 6.67
C GLN A 99 6.49 -2.85 5.13
N TYR A 100 6.96 -3.93 4.51
CA TYR A 100 7.19 -4.01 3.07
C TYR A 100 6.79 -5.35 2.47
N ILE A 101 6.40 -5.32 1.20
CA ILE A 101 6.20 -6.49 0.34
C ILE A 101 6.79 -6.25 -1.05
N TRP A 102 7.31 -7.31 -1.66
CA TRP A 102 7.80 -7.34 -3.03
C TRP A 102 7.24 -8.54 -3.76
N TYR A 103 7.05 -8.39 -5.06
CA TYR A 103 6.71 -9.50 -5.93
C TYR A 103 7.17 -9.22 -7.36
N THR A 104 7.26 -10.28 -8.14
CA THR A 104 7.45 -10.21 -9.58
C THR A 104 6.08 -10.26 -10.24
N LEU A 105 5.82 -9.29 -11.11
CA LEU A 105 4.67 -9.27 -11.98
C LEU A 105 5.08 -9.77 -13.37
N LEU A 106 4.30 -10.68 -13.92
CA LEU A 106 4.46 -11.23 -15.25
C LEU A 106 3.46 -10.61 -16.22
N ASN A 107 3.79 -10.57 -17.51
CA ASN A 107 2.85 -10.20 -18.55
C ASN A 107 1.91 -11.39 -18.89
N ASN A 108 1.00 -11.17 -19.85
CA ASN A 108 0.08 -12.21 -20.32
C ASN A 108 0.78 -13.45 -20.92
N ASN A 109 2.02 -13.30 -21.39
CA ASN A 109 2.84 -14.40 -21.92
C ASN A 109 3.66 -15.11 -20.82
N ARG A 110 3.45 -14.77 -19.54
CA ARG A 110 4.20 -15.26 -18.37
C ARG A 110 5.69 -14.88 -18.37
N GLU A 111 6.04 -13.83 -19.10
CA GLU A 111 7.38 -13.26 -19.09
C GLU A 111 7.47 -12.16 -18.04
N PHE A 112 8.67 -11.90 -17.54
CA PHE A 112 8.91 -10.81 -16.59
C PHE A 112 8.38 -9.48 -17.14
N TYR A 113 7.51 -8.82 -16.39
CA TYR A 113 6.99 -7.50 -16.72
C TYR A 113 7.59 -6.42 -15.82
N ALA A 114 7.48 -6.62 -14.49
CA ALA A 114 7.96 -5.65 -13.52
C ALA A 114 8.31 -6.30 -12.18
N GLN A 115 9.14 -5.61 -11.39
CA GLN A 115 9.31 -5.90 -9.97
C GLN A 115 8.56 -4.85 -9.18
N ILE A 116 7.61 -5.28 -8.37
CA ILE A 116 6.79 -4.40 -7.55
C ILE A 116 7.33 -4.41 -6.12
N LYS A 117 7.42 -3.21 -5.54
CA LYS A 117 7.78 -2.96 -4.16
C LYS A 117 6.72 -2.05 -3.57
N LEU A 118 6.15 -2.47 -2.46
CA LEU A 118 5.16 -1.68 -1.72
C LEU A 118 5.60 -1.53 -0.27
N HIS A 119 5.29 -0.38 0.29
CA HIS A 119 5.53 0.03 1.65
C HIS A 119 4.22 0.50 2.28
N ILE A 120 4.10 0.41 3.61
CA ILE A 120 3.03 1.13 4.33
C ILE A 120 3.12 2.63 3.98
N ASP A 121 1.99 3.31 3.89
CA ASP A 121 1.87 4.71 3.44
C ASP A 121 2.10 4.97 1.93
N ASP A 122 2.45 3.95 1.14
CA ASP A 122 2.44 4.10 -0.32
C ASP A 122 1.02 4.31 -0.84
N VAL A 123 0.90 5.15 -1.87
CA VAL A 123 -0.37 5.35 -2.58
C VAL A 123 -0.46 4.45 -3.80
N VAL A 124 -1.55 3.72 -3.91
CA VAL A 124 -1.80 2.72 -4.95
C VAL A 124 -3.09 2.99 -5.71
N ILE A 125 -3.22 2.39 -6.89
CA ILE A 125 -4.48 2.34 -7.66
C ILE A 125 -5.07 0.94 -7.51
N ILE A 126 -6.37 0.88 -7.22
CA ILE A 126 -7.13 -0.38 -7.19
C ILE A 126 -7.80 -0.59 -8.55
N LYS A 127 -7.60 -1.75 -9.20
CA LYS A 127 -8.03 -2.04 -10.59
C LYS A 127 -9.55 -2.03 -10.80
N GLU A 128 -10.33 -2.35 -9.78
CA GLU A 128 -11.78 -2.58 -9.92
C GLU A 128 -12.62 -1.32 -10.09
N GLU A 129 -12.04 -0.15 -9.80
CA GLU A 129 -12.76 1.12 -9.90
C GLU A 129 -11.96 2.14 -10.71
N GLU A 130 -12.63 2.83 -11.63
CA GLU A 130 -12.00 3.88 -12.44
C GLU A 130 -11.48 5.01 -11.54
N GLU A 131 -10.17 5.27 -11.60
CA GLU A 131 -9.47 6.31 -10.84
C GLU A 131 -9.58 6.23 -9.31
N SER A 132 -9.72 5.03 -8.72
CA SER A 132 -9.75 4.87 -7.26
C SER A 132 -8.34 4.72 -6.66
N TYR A 133 -7.97 5.70 -5.82
CA TYR A 133 -6.68 5.77 -5.13
C TYR A 133 -6.83 5.39 -3.67
N ALA A 134 -5.81 4.73 -3.11
CA ALA A 134 -5.80 4.38 -1.70
C ALA A 134 -4.39 4.39 -1.11
N ILE A 135 -4.30 4.62 0.19
CA ILE A 135 -3.06 4.53 0.96
C ILE A 135 -2.98 3.16 1.60
N ILE A 136 -1.82 2.51 1.53
CA ILE A 136 -1.57 1.24 2.23
C ILE A 136 -1.44 1.52 3.73
N ARG A 137 -2.50 1.26 4.50
CA ARG A 137 -2.48 1.33 5.97
C ARG A 137 -1.70 0.17 6.59
N ALA A 138 -1.81 -1.04 6.03
CA ALA A 138 -1.07 -2.19 6.50
C ALA A 138 -0.81 -3.22 5.41
N ILE A 139 0.26 -4.00 5.58
CA ILE A 139 0.58 -5.17 4.75
C ILE A 139 0.62 -6.38 5.67
N PHE A 140 -0.11 -7.44 5.34
CA PHE A 140 -0.12 -8.62 6.19
C PHE A 140 -0.22 -9.94 5.42
N MET A 141 0.22 -11.00 6.09
CA MET A 141 0.01 -12.36 5.66
C MET A 141 -1.05 -13.05 6.52
N HIS A 142 -1.84 -13.90 5.89
CA HIS A 142 -2.78 -14.77 6.55
C HIS A 142 -2.74 -16.19 5.96
N LYS A 143 -2.81 -17.20 6.83
CA LYS A 143 -2.85 -18.61 6.42
C LYS A 143 -4.31 -19.05 6.34
N TYR A 144 -4.76 -19.48 5.16
CA TYR A 144 -6.14 -19.94 5.00
C TYR A 144 -6.31 -21.41 5.40
N ASN A 145 -7.55 -21.89 5.36
CA ASN A 145 -7.96 -23.23 5.74
C ASN A 145 -7.34 -24.34 4.87
N ASP A 146 -6.90 -24.02 3.66
CA ASP A 146 -6.16 -24.90 2.74
C ASP A 146 -4.67 -25.03 3.09
N ARG A 147 -4.23 -24.34 4.14
CA ARG A 147 -2.86 -24.26 4.65
C ARG A 147 -1.92 -23.41 3.80
N LEU A 148 -2.40 -22.75 2.75
CA LEU A 148 -1.64 -21.80 1.96
C LEU A 148 -1.58 -20.44 2.68
N ILE A 149 -0.52 -19.68 2.41
CA ILE A 149 -0.30 -18.35 2.97
C ILE A 149 -0.52 -17.33 1.86
N TYR A 150 -1.38 -16.36 2.12
CA TYR A 150 -1.72 -15.29 1.17
C TYR A 150 -1.30 -13.95 1.75
N ALA A 151 -0.99 -13.00 0.88
CA ALA A 151 -0.66 -11.64 1.24
C ALA A 151 -1.80 -10.69 0.90
N PHE A 152 -2.03 -9.73 1.79
CA PHE A 152 -3.09 -8.73 1.69
C PHE A 152 -2.54 -7.35 2.02
N ILE A 153 -3.23 -6.35 1.47
CA ILE A 153 -3.14 -4.96 1.88
C ILE A 153 -4.42 -4.57 2.62
N TRP A 154 -4.25 -3.80 3.68
CA TRP A 154 -5.32 -3.01 4.29
C TRP A 154 -5.10 -1.57 3.85
N ILE A 155 -6.12 -0.95 3.27
CA ILE A 155 -6.07 0.38 2.70
C ILE A 155 -7.02 1.37 3.38
N ASP A 156 -6.67 2.65 3.27
CA ASP A 156 -7.57 3.77 3.48
C ASP A 156 -7.81 4.46 2.13
N TRP A 157 -9.07 4.60 1.71
CA TRP A 157 -9.42 5.21 0.43
C TRP A 157 -9.08 6.71 0.40
N LEU A 158 -8.63 7.20 -0.74
CA LEU A 158 -8.46 8.62 -1.02
C LEU A 158 -9.63 9.11 -1.85
N LYS A 159 -10.47 9.98 -1.27
CA LYS A 159 -11.62 10.56 -1.93
C LYS A 159 -11.29 11.94 -2.47
N ASN A 160 -11.54 12.19 -3.75
CA ASN A 160 -11.47 13.54 -4.31
C ASN A 160 -12.55 14.42 -3.68
N ILE A 161 -12.17 15.58 -3.15
CA ILE A 161 -13.11 16.52 -2.52
C ILE A 161 -13.59 17.62 -3.48
N GLU A 162 -13.35 17.46 -4.78
CA GLU A 162 -13.72 18.39 -5.86
C GLU A 162 -13.17 19.81 -5.66
N ARG A 163 -12.02 19.89 -4.98
CA ARG A 163 -11.28 21.13 -4.76
C ARG A 163 -9.88 20.99 -5.33
N THR A 164 -9.34 22.12 -5.77
CA THR A 164 -7.95 22.26 -6.17
C THR A 164 -7.23 23.19 -5.21
N ASP A 165 -5.95 22.91 -4.98
CA ASP A 165 -5.09 23.86 -4.28
C ASP A 165 -4.95 25.15 -5.12
N ALA A 166 -5.10 26.30 -4.47
CA ALA A 166 -5.14 27.59 -5.17
C ALA A 166 -3.80 27.99 -5.79
N LEU A 167 -2.67 27.47 -5.27
CA LEU A 167 -1.34 27.80 -5.74
C LEU A 167 -0.85 26.80 -6.79
N LEU A 168 -1.02 25.50 -6.51
CA LEU A 168 -0.52 24.41 -7.35
C LEU A 168 -1.51 24.01 -8.44
N GLY A 169 -2.80 24.29 -8.27
CA GLY A 169 -3.87 23.78 -9.15
C GLY A 169 -4.06 22.25 -9.06
N CYS A 170 -3.38 21.57 -8.13
CA CYS A 170 -3.50 20.13 -7.92
C CYS A 170 -4.85 19.79 -7.27
N PRO A 171 -5.54 18.73 -7.72
CA PRO A 171 -6.69 18.19 -7.03
C PRO A 171 -6.35 17.76 -5.59
N ILE A 172 -7.27 18.03 -4.67
CA ILE A 172 -7.16 17.66 -3.27
C ILE A 172 -7.98 16.41 -3.02
N TYR A 173 -7.38 15.45 -2.33
CA TYR A 173 -8.00 14.23 -1.87
C TYR A 173 -7.96 14.18 -0.35
N GLU A 174 -8.97 13.56 0.26
CA GLU A 174 -9.02 13.29 1.69
C GLU A 174 -8.97 11.79 1.93
N ARG A 175 -8.10 11.37 2.86
CA ARG A 175 -8.07 10.00 3.37
C ARG A 175 -9.36 9.74 4.14
N GLN A 176 -10.04 8.65 3.77
CA GLN A 176 -11.26 8.22 4.40
C GLN A 176 -11.04 7.92 5.88
N GLY A 177 -11.95 8.42 6.73
CA GLY A 177 -11.94 8.14 8.17
C GLY A 177 -12.61 6.81 8.51
N GLU A 178 -12.35 6.30 9.71
CA GLU A 178 -12.77 4.94 10.15
C GLU A 178 -14.29 4.71 10.19
N SER A 179 -15.10 5.77 10.18
CA SER A 179 -16.58 5.67 10.23
C SER A 179 -17.23 5.39 8.87
N ASP A 180 -16.51 5.53 7.76
CA ASP A 180 -17.06 5.32 6.43
C ASP A 180 -16.78 3.90 5.95
N THR A 181 -17.72 3.00 6.22
CA THR A 181 -17.61 1.55 5.94
C THR A 181 -18.25 1.16 4.60
N ARG A 182 -18.45 2.11 3.68
CA ARG A 182 -19.17 1.85 2.42
C ARG A 182 -18.42 0.93 1.47
N TRP A 183 -17.10 0.83 1.61
CA TRP A 183 -16.24 0.04 0.75
C TRP A 183 -15.43 -0.98 1.55
N TYR A 184 -15.00 -2.05 0.90
CA TYR A 184 -14.02 -2.94 1.50
C TYR A 184 -12.68 -2.23 1.63
N HIS A 185 -11.93 -2.59 2.66
CA HIS A 185 -10.62 -2.01 2.97
C HIS A 185 -9.48 -3.03 2.87
N ILE A 186 -9.80 -4.29 2.56
CA ILE A 186 -8.83 -5.37 2.52
C ILE A 186 -8.90 -6.03 1.17
N TYR A 187 -7.75 -6.12 0.53
CA TYR A 187 -7.61 -6.68 -0.81
C TYR A 187 -6.40 -7.59 -0.89
N PRO A 188 -6.45 -8.64 -1.74
CA PRO A 188 -5.23 -9.33 -2.13
C PRO A 188 -4.35 -8.39 -2.96
N ILE A 189 -3.05 -8.65 -2.99
CA ILE A 189 -2.09 -7.81 -3.72
C ILE A 189 -2.31 -7.80 -5.25
N SER A 190 -3.07 -8.75 -5.79
CA SER A 190 -3.38 -8.86 -7.22
C SER A 190 -4.25 -7.73 -7.76
N ILE A 191 -5.03 -7.10 -6.88
CA ILE A 191 -5.97 -6.05 -7.28
C ILE A 191 -5.27 -4.74 -7.66
N LEU A 192 -3.99 -4.60 -7.33
CA LEU A 192 -3.24 -3.39 -7.56
C LEU A 192 -2.92 -3.21 -9.05
N ASN A 193 -2.98 -1.97 -9.52
CA ASN A 193 -2.52 -1.64 -10.87
C ASN A 193 -1.00 -1.89 -11.00
N ASP A 194 -0.61 -2.37 -12.17
CA ASP A 194 0.62 -3.12 -12.41
C ASP A 194 1.90 -2.35 -12.09
N ILE A 195 1.86 -1.02 -12.13
CA ILE A 195 2.99 -0.16 -11.74
C ILE A 195 2.40 1.05 -10.99
N PRO A 196 2.79 1.30 -9.73
CA PRO A 196 2.42 2.52 -9.03
C PRO A 196 2.97 3.74 -9.80
N LYS A 197 2.13 4.38 -10.61
CA LYS A 197 2.45 5.60 -11.37
C LYS A 197 1.88 6.86 -10.73
N VAL A 198 1.42 6.72 -9.49
CA VAL A 198 0.66 7.76 -8.81
C VAL A 198 1.53 8.44 -7.81
N HIS A 199 1.43 9.77 -7.82
CA HIS A 199 2.22 10.60 -6.98
C HIS A 199 1.29 11.51 -6.20
N PHE A 200 1.04 11.12 -4.96
CA PHE A 200 0.38 11.94 -3.98
C PHE A 200 1.41 12.55 -3.05
N VAL A 201 1.14 13.78 -2.62
CA VAL A 201 1.94 14.49 -1.62
C VAL A 201 1.04 14.86 -0.47
N HIS A 202 1.42 14.53 0.77
CA HIS A 202 0.66 14.95 1.95
C HIS A 202 0.55 16.47 2.00
N ALA A 203 -0.67 16.98 2.15
CA ALA A 203 -0.96 18.41 2.10
C ALA A 203 -0.66 19.09 3.44
N CYS A 204 0.58 18.96 3.92
CA CYS A 204 1.04 19.54 5.19
C CYS A 204 0.63 21.01 5.33
N CYS A 205 -0.02 21.34 6.44
CA CYS A 205 -0.39 22.70 6.79
C CYS A 205 0.54 23.24 7.89
N SER A 206 0.32 24.48 8.34
CA SER A 206 1.22 25.18 9.28
C SER A 206 1.40 24.49 10.66
N SER A 207 0.60 23.48 10.98
CA SER A 207 0.76 22.62 12.16
C SER A 207 1.76 21.47 11.96
N CYS A 208 2.20 21.21 10.73
CA CYS A 208 3.25 20.24 10.43
C CYS A 208 4.66 20.85 10.61
N SER A 209 5.57 20.08 11.18
CA SER A 209 7.01 20.37 11.26
C SER A 209 7.82 19.20 10.70
N GLU A 210 9.13 19.37 10.49
CA GLU A 210 10.01 18.35 9.90
C GLU A 210 9.91 16.97 10.59
N ASP A 211 9.63 16.95 11.90
CA ASP A 211 9.53 15.71 12.70
C ASP A 211 8.12 15.40 13.22
N SER A 212 7.13 16.25 12.91
CA SER A 212 5.76 16.10 13.44
C SER A 212 4.76 16.59 12.41
N HIS A 213 4.19 15.65 11.67
CA HIS A 213 3.06 15.89 10.80
C HIS A 213 1.77 15.99 11.61
N ASP A 214 0.86 16.87 11.20
CA ASP A 214 -0.49 16.93 11.75
C ASP A 214 -1.25 15.68 11.30
N ASN A 215 -1.35 14.69 12.19
CA ASN A 215 -2.06 13.44 11.92
C ASN A 215 -3.57 13.63 11.74
N ASN A 216 -4.13 14.80 12.09
CA ASN A 216 -5.51 15.16 11.80
C ASN A 216 -5.67 15.68 10.37
N ASN A 217 -4.59 16.10 9.73
CA ASN A 217 -4.61 16.52 8.35
C ASN A 217 -4.62 15.29 7.44
N ILE A 218 -5.81 14.96 6.96
CA ILE A 218 -6.08 13.83 6.07
C ILE A 218 -5.97 14.21 4.59
N GLN A 219 -5.52 15.42 4.26
CA GLN A 219 -5.50 15.90 2.88
C GLN A 219 -4.21 15.53 2.14
N TYR A 220 -4.35 15.22 0.86
CA TYR A 220 -3.28 14.88 -0.05
C TYR A 220 -3.49 15.57 -1.40
N PHE A 221 -2.42 16.05 -2.00
CA PHE A 221 -2.43 16.60 -3.35
C PHE A 221 -2.11 15.51 -4.36
N LYS A 222 -3.00 15.29 -5.33
CA LYS A 222 -2.66 14.50 -6.51
C LYS A 222 -1.80 15.36 -7.42
N ASN A 223 -0.51 15.03 -7.51
CA ASN A 223 0.39 15.78 -8.38
C ASN A 223 0.16 15.33 -9.83
N ASN A 224 -0.40 16.23 -10.63
CA ASN A 224 -0.69 16.00 -12.05
C ASN A 224 0.46 16.44 -12.98
N PHE A 225 1.54 17.00 -12.44
CA PHE A 225 2.64 17.59 -13.22
C PHE A 225 3.73 16.59 -13.64
N PHE A 226 3.43 15.30 -13.69
CA PHE A 226 4.40 14.31 -14.15
C PHE A 226 4.51 14.31 -15.67
N TYR A 227 5.74 14.52 -16.12
CA TYR A 227 6.13 14.34 -17.51
C TYR A 227 6.13 12.84 -17.85
N LYS A 228 5.52 12.49 -18.99
CA LYS A 228 5.86 11.23 -19.66
C LYS A 228 7.30 11.36 -20.14
N ILE A 229 8.21 10.56 -19.59
CA ILE A 229 9.48 10.29 -20.27
C ILE A 229 9.10 9.50 -21.53
N VAL A 230 9.30 10.12 -22.70
CA VAL A 230 9.17 9.48 -24.02
C VAL A 230 10.51 8.88 -24.39
#